data_AF-A0A7W0QI37-F1
#
_entry.id   AF-A0A7W0QI37-F1
#
_cell.length_a   1.000
_cell.length_b   1.000
_cell.length_c   1.000
_cell.angle_alpha   90.00
_cell.angle_beta   90.00
_cell.angle_gamma   90.00
#
_symmetry.space_group_name_H-M   'P 1'
#
loop_
_entity.id
_entity.type
_entity.pdbx_description
1 polymer ?
#
loop_
_entity_poly.entity_id
_entity_poly.type
_entity_poly.pdbx_seq_one_letter_code
_entity_poly.pdbx_strand_id
1 'polypeptide(L)'
;MGTPDQLAVFAATKSCCERWGLEKITVDDVAVEARMSRATLYRMFPGGRDALLEAYKVHELDEFFGRLGAGIRTIDSFEELLIAVVVGATRDLRSDHHLAVMLAAEPGSTIESLTVESLPRIIAMATSFVAPLAERFVDRDTARAATDLLTRLTL
;
A
#
# COMPACT_ATOMS: atom_id res chain seq x y z
N MET A 1 -7.46 6.50 10.20
CA MET A 1 -7.64 7.84 9.62
C MET A 1 -6.73 8.81 10.37
N GLY A 2 -5.70 9.36 9.70
CA GLY A 2 -4.75 10.28 10.31
C GLY A 2 -5.34 11.69 10.52
N THR A 3 -4.68 12.52 11.33
CA THR A 3 -5.03 13.95 11.46
C THR A 3 -4.76 14.70 10.15
N PRO A 4 -5.36 15.89 9.91
CA PRO A 4 -5.09 16.69 8.72
C PRO A 4 -3.59 16.96 8.51
N ASP A 5 -2.87 17.18 9.61
CA ASP A 5 -1.42 17.37 9.61
C ASP A 5 -0.68 16.09 9.18
N GLN A 6 -1.10 14.90 9.62
CA GLN A 6 -0.52 13.64 9.18
C GLN A 6 -0.75 13.40 7.69
N LEU A 7 -1.93 13.71 7.18
CA LEU A 7 -2.24 13.58 5.74
C LEU A 7 -1.36 14.52 4.90
N ALA A 8 -1.14 15.76 5.36
CA ALA A 8 -0.23 16.68 4.70
C ALA A 8 1.21 16.14 4.67
N VAL A 9 1.67 15.56 5.78
CA VAL A 9 2.99 14.90 5.84
C VAL A 9 3.08 13.70 4.90
N PHE A 10 2.03 12.88 4.79
CA PHE A 10 2.02 11.74 3.87
C PHE A 10 2.03 12.18 2.40
N ALA A 11 1.27 13.21 2.04
CA ALA A 11 1.31 13.79 0.69
C ALA A 11 2.71 14.34 0.35
N ALA A 12 3.35 15.03 1.30
CA ALA A 12 4.72 15.50 1.15
C ALA A 12 5.72 14.34 1.01
N THR A 13 5.56 13.30 1.83
CA THR A 13 6.39 12.07 1.76
C THR A 13 6.29 11.43 0.39
N LYS A 14 5.07 11.31 -0.15
CA LYS A 14 4.83 10.80 -1.51
C LYS A 14 5.57 11.62 -2.57
N SER A 15 5.46 12.94 -2.52
CA SER A 15 6.14 13.83 -3.46
C SER A 15 7.67 13.70 -3.40
N CYS A 16 8.25 13.61 -2.18
CA CYS A 16 9.67 13.37 -2.01
C CYS A 16 10.10 12.00 -2.58
N CYS A 17 9.29 10.96 -2.36
CA CYS A 17 9.53 9.62 -2.91
C CYS A 17 9.53 9.63 -4.44
N GLU A 18 8.51 10.25 -5.06
CA GLU A 18 8.40 10.40 -6.52
C GLU A 18 9.59 11.12 -7.14
N ARG A 19 10.18 12.06 -6.40
CA ARG A 19 11.30 12.87 -6.89
C ARG A 19 12.66 12.21 -6.72
N TRP A 20 12.90 11.52 -5.61
CA TRP A 20 14.24 11.08 -5.22
C TRP A 20 14.37 9.59 -4.91
N GLY A 21 13.25 8.87 -4.81
CA GLY A 21 13.19 7.49 -4.37
C GLY A 21 13.18 7.36 -2.84
N LEU A 22 12.53 6.29 -2.35
CA LEU A 22 12.27 6.04 -0.93
C LEU A 22 13.55 6.05 -0.07
N GLU A 23 14.66 5.53 -0.60
CA GLU A 23 15.92 5.43 0.14
C GLU A 23 16.56 6.78 0.47
N LYS A 24 16.31 7.80 -0.35
CA LYS A 24 17.03 9.08 -0.26
C LYS A 24 16.29 10.13 0.54
N ILE A 25 15.02 9.90 0.90
CA ILE A 25 14.24 10.90 1.63
C ILE A 25 14.69 10.98 3.09
N THR A 26 14.73 12.19 3.62
CA THR A 26 14.92 12.45 5.06
C THR A 26 13.68 13.08 5.68
N VAL A 27 13.58 13.04 7.02
CA VAL A 27 12.52 13.75 7.76
C VAL A 27 12.56 15.25 7.48
N ASP A 28 13.74 15.81 7.24
CA ASP A 28 13.92 17.24 6.98
C ASP A 28 13.39 17.62 5.59
N ASP A 29 13.62 16.78 4.59
CA ASP A 29 13.06 16.99 3.24
C ASP A 29 11.52 17.01 3.28
N VAL A 30 10.93 16.05 4.01
CA VAL A 30 9.48 15.97 4.18
C VAL A 30 8.95 17.16 4.99
N ALA A 31 9.69 17.63 6.00
CA ALA A 31 9.31 18.82 6.76
C ALA A 31 9.23 20.07 5.85
N VAL A 32 10.22 20.23 4.97
CA VAL A 32 10.26 21.33 3.99
C VAL A 32 9.08 21.23 3.01
N GLU A 33 8.86 20.04 2.45
CA GLU A 33 7.78 19.81 1.48
C GLU A 33 6.39 19.99 2.11
N ALA A 34 6.19 19.48 3.34
CA ALA A 34 4.95 19.66 4.12
C ALA A 34 4.78 21.08 4.68
N ARG A 35 5.79 21.96 4.53
CA ARG A 35 5.83 23.31 5.11
C ARG A 35 5.65 23.31 6.64
N MET A 36 6.25 22.32 7.30
CA MET A 36 6.21 22.16 8.75
C MET A 36 7.62 22.31 9.34
N SER A 37 7.70 22.70 10.61
CA SER A 37 8.99 22.73 11.30
C SER A 37 9.48 21.30 11.59
N ARG A 38 10.80 21.08 11.55
CA ARG A 38 11.43 19.81 11.93
C ARG A 38 10.96 19.31 13.29
N ALA A 39 10.89 20.21 14.28
CA ALA A 39 10.40 19.92 15.62
C ALA A 39 8.96 19.38 15.63
N THR A 40 8.12 19.80 14.68
CA THR A 40 6.76 19.28 14.54
C THR A 40 6.77 17.85 14.02
N LEU A 41 7.51 17.55 12.95
CA LEU A 41 7.62 16.19 12.44
C LEU A 41 8.25 15.22 13.45
N TYR A 42 9.31 15.62 14.15
CA TYR A 42 9.93 14.77 15.17
C TYR A 42 9.01 14.48 16.38
N ARG A 43 8.07 15.39 16.70
CA ARG A 43 7.01 15.11 17.68
C ARG A 43 5.92 14.18 17.14
N MET A 44 5.56 14.33 15.87
CA MET A 44 4.55 13.49 15.22
C MET A 44 5.06 12.05 14.99
N PHE A 45 6.34 11.90 14.69
CA PHE A 45 7.00 10.63 14.38
C PHE A 45 8.22 10.44 15.28
N PRO A 46 8.02 10.14 16.58
CA PRO A 46 9.11 9.81 17.49
C PRO A 46 9.75 8.50 17.03
N GLY A 47 10.95 8.58 16.46
CA GLY A 47 11.58 7.51 15.67
C GLY A 47 12.07 7.99 14.30
N GLY A 48 11.78 9.25 13.94
CA GLY A 48 12.35 9.91 12.78
C GLY A 48 11.90 9.27 11.48
N ARG A 49 12.85 9.00 10.58
CA ARG A 49 12.57 8.56 9.22
C ARG A 49 11.80 7.24 9.20
N ASP A 50 12.22 6.26 10.01
CA ASP A 50 11.61 4.93 9.96
C ASP A 50 10.18 4.96 10.49
N ALA A 51 9.92 5.70 11.58
CA ALA A 51 8.56 5.88 12.10
C ALA A 51 7.65 6.61 11.11
N LEU A 52 8.16 7.62 10.40
CA LEU A 52 7.44 8.30 9.32
C LEU A 52 7.11 7.33 8.18
N LEU A 53 8.11 6.56 7.72
CA LEU A 53 7.95 5.65 6.60
C LEU A 53 6.98 4.50 6.91
N GLU A 54 7.02 3.94 8.11
CA GLU A 54 6.07 2.91 8.51
C GLU A 54 4.63 3.46 8.58
N ALA A 55 4.44 4.66 9.14
CA ALA A 55 3.12 5.30 9.16
C ALA A 55 2.62 5.62 7.73
N TYR A 56 3.50 6.11 6.86
CA TYR A 56 3.21 6.37 5.45
C TYR A 56 2.85 5.09 4.69
N LYS A 57 3.60 3.99 4.89
CA LYS A 57 3.30 2.68 4.30
C LYS A 57 1.89 2.20 4.66
N VAL A 58 1.52 2.27 5.94
CA VAL A 58 0.18 1.89 6.39
C VAL A 58 -0.89 2.76 5.72
N HIS A 59 -0.66 4.07 5.62
CA HIS A 59 -1.60 4.97 4.96
C HIS A 59 -1.77 4.68 3.47
N GLU A 60 -0.68 4.51 2.71
CA GLU A 60 -0.76 4.21 1.28
C GLU A 60 -1.45 2.87 1.00
N LEU A 61 -1.25 1.87 1.88
CA LEU A 61 -1.95 0.59 1.79
C LEU A 61 -3.45 0.73 2.01
N ASP A 62 -3.87 1.48 3.03
CA ASP A 62 -5.28 1.76 3.29
C ASP A 62 -5.92 2.50 2.10
N GLU A 63 -5.23 3.49 1.53
CA GLU A 63 -5.68 4.23 0.35
C GLU A 63 -5.80 3.33 -0.89
N PHE A 64 -4.82 2.45 -1.12
CA PHE A 64 -4.85 1.48 -2.21
C PHE A 64 -6.05 0.55 -2.12
N PHE A 65 -6.25 -0.11 -0.97
CA PHE A 65 -7.40 -0.99 -0.77
C PHE A 65 -8.73 -0.23 -0.77
N GLY A 66 -8.74 1.02 -0.29
CA GLY A 66 -9.89 1.92 -0.38
C GLY A 66 -10.31 2.19 -1.83
N ARG A 67 -9.35 2.51 -2.71
CA ARG A 67 -9.60 2.71 -4.15
C ARG A 67 -10.08 1.43 -4.82
N LEU A 68 -9.46 0.29 -4.54
CA LEU A 68 -9.92 -1.02 -5.04
C LEU A 68 -11.36 -1.31 -4.62
N GLY A 69 -11.68 -1.12 -3.34
CA GLY A 69 -13.00 -1.38 -2.79
C GLY A 69 -14.07 -0.47 -3.39
N ALA A 70 -13.74 0.79 -3.67
CA ALA A 70 -14.68 1.74 -4.27
C ALA A 70 -15.17 1.30 -5.66
N GLY A 71 -14.31 0.64 -6.44
CA GLY A 71 -14.63 0.08 -7.76
C GLY A 71 -15.46 -1.21 -7.74
N ILE A 72 -15.57 -1.87 -6.58
CA ILE A 72 -16.19 -3.21 -6.44
C ILE A 72 -17.63 -3.14 -5.91
N ARG A 73 -18.10 -1.97 -5.45
CA ARG A 73 -19.38 -1.84 -4.73
C ARG A 73 -20.63 -2.26 -5.52
N THR A 74 -20.57 -2.30 -6.85
CA THR A 74 -21.73 -2.57 -7.72
C THR A 74 -21.57 -3.87 -8.52
N ILE A 75 -20.71 -4.78 -8.07
CA ILE A 75 -20.44 -6.03 -8.78
C ILE A 75 -21.46 -7.10 -8.39
N ASP A 76 -22.01 -7.79 -9.40
CA ASP A 76 -23.10 -8.76 -9.26
C ASP A 76 -22.66 -10.20 -9.53
N SER A 77 -21.39 -10.43 -9.93
CA SER A 77 -20.86 -11.77 -10.16
C SER A 77 -19.42 -11.96 -9.67
N PHE A 78 -19.04 -13.22 -9.45
CA PHE A 78 -17.69 -13.58 -9.08
C PHE A 78 -16.68 -13.23 -10.18
N GLU A 79 -17.02 -13.49 -11.44
CA GLU A 79 -16.15 -13.20 -12.59
C GLU A 79 -15.83 -11.70 -12.69
N GLU A 80 -16.86 -10.85 -12.59
CA GLU A 80 -16.68 -9.39 -12.58
C GLU A 80 -15.82 -8.93 -11.39
N LEU A 81 -15.96 -9.56 -10.22
CA LEU A 81 -15.13 -9.28 -9.05
C LEU A 81 -13.65 -9.59 -9.34
N LEU A 82 -13.36 -10.77 -9.92
CA LEU A 82 -11.99 -11.15 -10.27
C LEU A 82 -11.38 -10.17 -11.27
N ILE A 83 -12.13 -9.79 -12.31
CA ILE A 83 -11.70 -8.81 -13.31
C ILE A 83 -11.44 -7.45 -12.66
N ALA A 84 -12.37 -6.96 -11.85
CA ALA A 84 -12.24 -5.65 -11.21
C ALA A 84 -11.05 -5.58 -10.25
N VAL A 85 -10.82 -6.63 -9.46
CA VAL A 85 -9.68 -6.72 -8.54
C VAL A 85 -8.37 -6.74 -9.33
N VAL A 86 -8.24 -7.58 -10.36
CA VAL A 86 -7.00 -7.68 -11.15
C VAL A 86 -6.74 -6.39 -11.92
N VAL A 87 -7.71 -5.90 -12.69
CA VAL A 87 -7.56 -4.69 -13.49
C VAL A 87 -7.30 -3.48 -12.60
N GLY A 88 -8.03 -3.35 -11.49
CA GLY A 88 -7.85 -2.27 -10.52
C GLY A 88 -6.47 -2.31 -9.89
N ALA A 89 -6.05 -3.46 -9.37
CA ALA A 89 -4.75 -3.60 -8.72
C ALA A 89 -3.60 -3.41 -9.71
N THR A 90 -3.65 -4.03 -10.90
CA THR A 90 -2.62 -3.82 -11.93
C THR A 90 -2.54 -2.36 -12.35
N ARG A 91 -3.67 -1.67 -12.53
CA ARG A 91 -3.68 -0.25 -12.92
C ARG A 91 -3.03 0.61 -11.84
N ASP A 92 -3.42 0.43 -10.58
CA ASP A 92 -2.90 1.22 -9.47
C ASP A 92 -1.40 0.97 -9.27
N LEU A 93 -0.95 -0.29 -9.28
CA LEU A 93 0.47 -0.66 -9.18
C LEU A 93 1.32 -0.13 -10.33
N ARG A 94 0.77 -0.07 -11.55
CA ARG A 94 1.48 0.52 -12.71
C ARG A 94 1.52 2.03 -12.66
N SER A 95 0.52 2.67 -12.06
CA SER A 95 0.47 4.13 -11.92
C SER A 95 1.38 4.66 -10.83
N ASP A 96 1.72 3.82 -9.85
CA ASP A 96 2.53 4.19 -8.70
C ASP A 96 3.67 3.18 -8.49
N HIS A 97 4.82 3.47 -9.08
CA HIS A 97 6.01 2.64 -8.97
C HIS A 97 6.50 2.53 -7.51
N HIS A 98 6.28 3.57 -6.69
CA HIS A 98 6.69 3.55 -5.29
C HIS A 98 5.81 2.62 -4.47
N LEU A 99 4.50 2.61 -4.71
CA LEU A 99 3.60 1.65 -4.09
C LEU A 99 3.97 0.21 -4.45
N ALA A 100 4.30 -0.06 -5.71
CA ALA A 100 4.76 -1.39 -6.14
C ALA A 100 6.06 -1.81 -5.44
N VAL A 101 7.04 -0.90 -5.35
CA VAL A 101 8.30 -1.14 -4.63
C VAL A 101 8.06 -1.31 -3.13
N MET A 102 7.18 -0.51 -2.52
CA MET A 102 6.83 -0.60 -1.11
C MET A 102 6.12 -1.89 -0.75
N LEU A 103 5.23 -2.37 -1.62
CA LEU A 103 4.58 -3.67 -1.47
C LEU A 103 5.62 -4.79 -1.55
N ALA A 104 6.55 -4.70 -2.49
CA ALA A 104 7.64 -5.67 -2.64
C ALA A 104 8.69 -5.62 -1.50
N ALA A 105 8.80 -4.52 -0.77
CA ALA A 105 9.84 -4.29 0.24
C ALA A 105 9.46 -4.81 1.64
N GLU A 106 10.41 -5.45 2.32
CA GLU A 106 10.23 -5.92 3.71
C GLU A 106 10.46 -4.80 4.74
N PRO A 107 9.89 -4.92 5.96
CA PRO A 107 10.30 -4.07 7.08
C PRO A 107 11.71 -4.47 7.53
N GLY A 108 12.69 -3.58 7.31
CA GLY A 108 14.05 -3.72 7.87
C GLY A 108 15.10 -4.36 6.96
N SER A 109 14.79 -4.67 5.69
CA SER A 109 15.83 -5.10 4.75
C SER A 109 16.37 -3.93 3.93
N THR A 110 17.70 -3.80 3.94
CA THR A 110 18.43 -3.16 2.84
C THR A 110 18.15 -3.96 1.56
N ILE A 111 18.11 -3.28 0.41
CA ILE A 111 17.66 -3.75 -0.93
C ILE A 111 18.25 -5.10 -1.43
N GLU A 112 19.13 -5.77 -0.70
CA GLU A 112 19.76 -7.03 -1.09
C GLU A 112 18.91 -8.31 -0.89
N SER A 113 17.69 -8.25 -0.34
CA SER A 113 16.85 -9.45 -0.12
C SER A 113 15.57 -9.54 -0.98
N LEU A 114 15.66 -9.27 -2.28
CA LEU A 114 14.60 -9.54 -3.26
C LEU A 114 14.37 -11.05 -3.52
N THR A 115 14.46 -11.92 -2.50
CA THR A 115 14.29 -13.36 -2.66
C THR A 115 13.46 -13.99 -1.54
N VAL A 116 12.26 -14.44 -1.92
CA VAL A 116 11.47 -15.54 -1.33
C VAL A 116 10.63 -15.26 -0.06
N GLU A 117 10.90 -14.22 0.75
CA GLU A 117 10.16 -14.01 2.04
C GLU A 117 9.16 -12.84 2.10
N SER A 118 9.05 -12.00 1.06
CA SER A 118 8.22 -10.76 1.07
C SER A 118 6.81 -10.92 0.48
N LEU A 119 6.62 -11.91 -0.40
CA LEU A 119 5.32 -12.34 -0.94
C LEU A 119 4.24 -12.67 0.11
N PRO A 120 4.55 -13.31 1.26
CA PRO A 120 3.56 -13.71 2.27
C PRO A 120 2.74 -12.56 2.85
N ARG A 121 3.31 -11.35 3.00
CA ARG A 121 2.58 -10.23 3.63
C ARG A 121 1.61 -9.54 2.67
N ILE A 122 2.03 -9.31 1.42
CA ILE A 122 1.14 -8.76 0.39
C ILE A 122 -0.01 -9.73 0.15
N ILE A 123 0.30 -11.03 0.03
CA ILE A 123 -0.70 -12.09 -0.12
C ILE A 123 -1.63 -12.12 1.10
N ALA A 124 -1.12 -12.00 2.33
CA ALA A 124 -1.98 -11.98 3.52
C ALA A 124 -2.93 -10.77 3.56
N MET A 125 -2.46 -9.59 3.15
CA MET A 125 -3.28 -8.37 3.11
C MET A 125 -4.31 -8.42 1.97
N ALA A 126 -3.88 -8.80 0.77
CA ALA A 126 -4.77 -9.03 -0.37
C ALA A 126 -5.82 -10.11 -0.04
N THR A 127 -5.42 -11.19 0.63
CA THR A 127 -6.33 -12.24 1.13
C THR A 127 -7.35 -11.69 2.12
N SER A 128 -6.90 -10.91 3.10
CA SER A 128 -7.78 -10.30 4.09
C SER A 128 -8.79 -9.32 3.47
N PHE A 129 -8.42 -8.70 2.35
CA PHE A 129 -9.27 -7.75 1.63
C PHE A 129 -10.24 -8.41 0.63
N VAL A 130 -9.72 -9.29 -0.25
CA VAL A 130 -10.47 -9.87 -1.37
C VAL A 130 -11.31 -11.07 -0.93
N ALA A 131 -10.85 -11.88 0.03
CA ALA A 131 -11.59 -13.08 0.43
C ALA A 131 -13.01 -12.77 0.96
N PRO A 132 -13.23 -11.75 1.82
CA PRO A 132 -14.59 -11.37 2.23
C PRO A 132 -15.48 -10.90 1.07
N LEU A 133 -14.89 -10.31 0.03
CA LEU A 133 -15.63 -9.88 -1.16
C LEU A 133 -16.03 -11.09 -2.02
N ALA A 134 -15.13 -12.06 -2.16
CA ALA A 134 -15.35 -13.30 -2.89
C ALA A 134 -16.34 -14.25 -2.19
N GLU A 135 -16.33 -14.31 -0.85
CA GLU A 135 -17.27 -15.12 -0.04
C GLU A 135 -18.75 -14.75 -0.26
N ARG A 136 -19.04 -13.61 -0.92
CA ARG A 136 -20.40 -13.24 -1.34
C ARG A 136 -20.93 -14.08 -2.51
N PHE A 137 -20.04 -14.72 -3.28
CA PHE A 137 -20.37 -15.40 -4.53
C PHE A 137 -19.96 -16.88 -4.55
N VAL A 138 -18.95 -17.26 -3.76
CA VAL A 138 -18.38 -18.62 -3.70
C VAL A 138 -18.12 -19.04 -2.26
N ASP A 139 -17.88 -20.33 -2.03
CA ASP A 139 -17.48 -20.83 -0.72
C ASP A 139 -16.08 -20.32 -0.31
N ARG A 140 -15.75 -20.43 0.98
CA ARG A 140 -14.51 -19.92 1.56
C ARG A 140 -13.25 -20.53 0.94
N ASP A 141 -13.26 -21.81 0.57
CA ASP A 141 -12.08 -22.47 0.02
C ASP A 141 -11.82 -21.97 -1.41
N THR A 142 -12.87 -21.84 -2.21
CA THR A 142 -12.81 -21.22 -3.55
C THR A 142 -12.39 -19.75 -3.48
N ALA A 143 -12.92 -18.97 -2.52
CA ALA A 143 -12.55 -17.57 -2.32
C ALA A 143 -11.05 -17.40 -2.00
N ARG A 144 -10.51 -18.27 -1.13
CA ARG A 144 -9.08 -18.26 -0.78
C ARG A 144 -8.20 -18.66 -1.96
N ALA A 145 -8.55 -19.73 -2.66
CA ALA A 145 -7.79 -20.20 -3.83
C ALA A 145 -7.76 -19.15 -4.94
N ALA A 146 -8.90 -18.52 -5.24
CA ALA A 146 -8.97 -17.46 -6.23
C ALA A 146 -8.12 -16.25 -5.80
N THR A 147 -8.16 -15.84 -4.53
CA THR A 147 -7.39 -14.69 -4.06
C THR A 147 -5.87 -14.92 -4.17
N ASP A 148 -5.40 -16.13 -3.83
CA ASP A 148 -3.99 -16.49 -4.00
C ASP A 148 -3.58 -16.42 -5.48
N LEU A 149 -4.38 -17.00 -6.37
CA LEU A 149 -4.15 -16.97 -7.82
C LEU A 149 -4.14 -15.55 -8.37
N LEU A 150 -5.11 -14.72 -7.99
CA LEU A 150 -5.15 -13.31 -8.43
C LEU A 150 -3.90 -12.58 -7.98
N THR A 151 -3.52 -12.70 -6.70
CA THR A 151 -2.37 -12.00 -6.14
C THR A 151 -1.07 -12.37 -6.86
N ARG A 152 -0.91 -13.63 -7.28
CA ARG A 152 0.22 -14.12 -8.06
C ARG A 152 0.24 -13.66 -9.52
N LEU A 153 -0.90 -13.23 -10.07
CA LEU A 153 -0.99 -12.71 -11.42
C LEU A 153 -0.74 -11.19 -11.48
N THR A 154 -0.99 -10.48 -10.39
CA THR A 154 -0.80 -9.02 -10.29
C THR A 154 0.60 -8.58 -9.87
N LEU A 155 1.32 -9.43 -9.14
CA LEU A 155 2.68 -9.19 -8.62
C LEU A 155 3.72 -9.93 -9.44
#